data_AF-A0A4V2SVJ7-F1
#
_entry.id   AF-A0A4V2SVJ7-F1
#
_cell.length_a   1.000
_cell.length_b   1.000
_cell.length_c   1.000
_cell.angle_alpha   90.00
_cell.angle_beta   90.00
_cell.angle_gamma   90.00
#
_symmetry.space_group_name_H-M   'P 1'
#
loop_
_entity.id
_entity.type
_entity.pdbx_description
1 polymer ?
#
loop_
_entity_poly.entity_id
_entity_poly.type
_entity_poly.pdbx_seq_one_letter_code
_entity_poly.pdbx_strand_id
1 'polypeptide(L)'
;MNYTVSMCQKHSTYDDIRHFHIGFYYEEINFEAVAFNLIDTCEWHLYFSFDDYGLVVPEECIHSPRDEYYGYFIFSIITQKPENDLKLAFENWGMLYLGINVYSSSPVK
;
A
#
# COMPACT_ATOMS: atom_id res chain seq x y z
N MET A 1 -10.75 37.86 8.72
CA MET A 1 -10.83 36.53 8.08
C MET A 1 -9.99 35.60 8.90
N ASN A 2 -10.62 34.69 9.64
CA ASN A 2 -9.93 33.70 10.46
C ASN A 2 -9.81 32.44 9.63
N TYR A 3 -8.58 32.07 9.24
CA TYR A 3 -8.32 30.76 8.64
C TYR A 3 -8.04 29.80 9.79
N THR A 4 -8.99 28.91 10.06
CA THR A 4 -8.76 27.73 10.88
C THR A 4 -7.97 26.76 10.01
N VAL A 5 -6.66 26.72 10.20
CA VAL A 5 -5.84 25.61 9.70
C VAL A 5 -6.23 24.40 10.54
N SER A 6 -6.97 23.46 9.93
CA SER A 6 -7.19 22.14 10.51
C SER A 6 -5.81 21.51 10.71
N MET A 7 -5.38 21.39 11.96
CA MET A 7 -4.21 20.58 12.27
C MET A 7 -4.59 19.13 12.00
N CYS A 8 -4.23 18.61 10.82
CA CYS A 8 -4.02 17.16 10.69
C CYS A 8 -3.06 16.77 11.81
N GLN A 9 -3.46 15.78 12.62
CA GLN A 9 -2.63 15.23 13.68
C GLN A 9 -1.30 14.81 13.06
N LYS A 10 -0.24 15.51 13.47
CA LYS A 10 1.13 15.31 13.02
C LYS A 10 1.61 13.93 13.50
N HIS A 11 1.54 12.91 12.64
CA HIS A 11 2.28 11.67 12.85
C HIS A 11 3.77 12.01 12.72
N SER A 12 4.44 12.30 13.84
CA SER A 12 5.85 12.75 13.88
C SER A 12 6.88 11.69 13.50
N THR A 13 6.49 10.66 12.75
CA THR A 13 7.29 9.48 12.43
C THR A 13 7.57 9.31 10.94
N TYR A 14 6.73 9.87 10.07
CA TYR A 14 6.90 9.76 8.61
C TYR A 14 7.46 11.05 8.00
N ASP A 15 8.24 10.91 6.93
CA ASP A 15 8.68 12.05 6.14
C ASP A 15 7.49 12.58 5.33
N ASP A 16 6.86 13.65 5.83
CA ASP A 16 5.71 14.32 5.22
C ASP A 16 5.99 14.85 3.79
N ILE A 17 7.26 14.88 3.35
CA ILE A 17 7.68 15.38 2.04
C ILE A 17 7.79 14.22 1.02
N ARG A 18 8.01 12.98 1.47
CA ARG A 18 8.33 11.85 0.59
C ARG A 18 7.38 10.67 0.77
N HIS A 19 6.52 10.49 -0.23
CA HIS A 19 5.73 9.27 -0.41
C HIS A 19 5.81 8.79 -1.86
N PHE A 20 5.61 7.50 -2.06
CA PHE A 20 5.54 6.89 -3.39
C PHE A 20 4.15 6.32 -3.62
N HIS A 21 3.59 6.61 -4.80
CA HIS A 21 2.47 5.85 -5.36
C HIS A 21 3.03 4.70 -6.19
N ILE A 22 2.59 3.48 -5.90
CA ILE A 22 3.15 2.25 -6.47
C ILE A 22 2.01 1.52 -7.18
N GLY A 23 2.09 1.49 -8.51
CA GLY A 23 1.10 0.81 -9.34
C GLY A 23 1.44 -0.65 -9.58
N PHE A 24 0.40 -1.50 -9.56
CA PHE A 24 0.42 -2.90 -9.97
C PHE A 24 -0.78 -3.18 -10.88
N TYR A 25 -0.51 -3.58 -12.13
CA TYR A 25 -1.56 -3.88 -13.11
C TYR A 25 -1.80 -5.38 -13.20
N TYR A 26 -3.04 -5.81 -12.98
CA TYR A 26 -3.46 -7.20 -13.10
C TYR A 26 -4.92 -7.31 -13.53
N GLU A 27 -5.21 -8.22 -14.48
CA GLU A 27 -6.57 -8.49 -14.99
C GLU A 27 -7.39 -7.22 -15.30
N GLU A 28 -6.79 -6.27 -16.02
CA GLU A 28 -7.42 -4.99 -16.41
C GLU A 28 -7.66 -4.00 -15.27
N ILE A 29 -7.21 -4.32 -14.05
CA ILE A 29 -7.27 -3.47 -12.88
C ILE A 29 -5.89 -2.88 -12.60
N ASN A 30 -5.83 -1.57 -12.34
CA ASN A 30 -4.63 -0.89 -11.88
C ASN A 30 -4.73 -0.64 -10.37
N PHE A 31 -4.10 -1.51 -9.59
CA PHE A 31 -3.98 -1.38 -8.14
C PHE A 31 -2.91 -0.36 -7.80
N GLU A 32 -3.17 0.47 -6.80
CA GLU A 32 -2.24 1.48 -6.31
C GLU A 32 -2.09 1.36 -4.79
N ALA A 33 -0.85 1.25 -4.34
CA ALA A 33 -0.47 1.38 -2.94
C ALA A 33 0.31 2.67 -2.71
N VAL A 34 0.29 3.16 -1.48
CA VAL A 34 1.06 4.35 -1.07
C VAL A 34 2.09 3.96 -0.03
N ALA A 35 3.34 4.35 -0.25
CA ALA A 35 4.43 4.10 0.68
C ALA A 35 4.94 5.38 1.33
N PHE A 36 5.10 5.33 2.66
CA PHE A 36 5.66 6.42 3.46
C PHE A 36 7.00 6.02 4.07
N ASN A 37 7.99 6.90 3.99
CA ASN A 37 9.28 6.68 4.65
C ASN A 37 9.21 7.08 6.11
N LEU A 38 9.78 6.27 6.99
CA LEU A 38 10.03 6.67 8.37
C LEU A 38 11.23 7.62 8.44
N ILE A 39 11.06 8.75 9.15
CA ILE A 39 12.07 9.82 9.28
C ILE A 39 13.41 9.24 9.72
N ASP A 40 14.49 9.68 9.07
CA ASP A 40 15.88 9.28 9.34
C ASP A 40 16.14 7.77 9.23
N THR A 41 15.27 7.04 8.52
CA THR A 41 15.44 5.61 8.25
C THR A 41 15.37 5.30 6.74
N CYS A 42 15.75 4.08 6.39
CA CYS A 42 15.51 3.51 5.06
C CYS A 42 14.25 2.64 5.03
N GLU A 43 13.40 2.72 6.05
CA GLU A 43 12.19 1.91 6.16
C GLU A 43 11.00 2.62 5.50
N TRP A 44 10.24 1.85 4.73
CA TRP A 44 9.06 2.30 4.00
C TRP A 44 7.87 1.46 4.40
N HIS A 45 6.81 2.10 4.85
CA HIS A 45 5.55 1.46 5.20
C HIS A 45 4.57 1.59 4.04
N LEU A 46 4.06 0.46 3.55
CA LEU A 46 3.11 0.44 2.46
C LEU A 46 1.69 0.30 3.01
N TYR A 47 0.80 1.09 2.42
CA TYR A 47 -0.63 1.09 2.69
C TYR A 47 -1.40 0.83 1.40
N PHE A 48 -2.50 0.08 1.53
CA PHE A 48 -3.36 -0.27 0.42
C PHE A 48 -4.83 -0.18 0.82
N SER A 49 -5.62 0.45 -0.04
CA SER A 49 -7.06 0.63 0.16
C SER A 49 -7.83 -0.49 -0.53
N PHE A 50 -8.20 -1.53 0.23
CA PHE A 50 -9.08 -2.59 -0.29
C PHE A 50 -10.46 -2.05 -0.68
N ASP A 51 -10.94 -1.06 0.06
CA ASP A 51 -12.27 -0.46 -0.10
C ASP A 51 -12.42 0.22 -1.48
N ASP A 52 -11.38 0.93 -1.96
CA ASP A 52 -11.40 1.61 -3.27
C ASP A 52 -11.51 0.65 -4.45
N TYR A 53 -11.13 -0.61 -4.24
CA TYR A 53 -11.21 -1.68 -5.24
C TYR A 53 -12.35 -2.67 -4.97
N GLY A 54 -13.20 -2.42 -3.97
CA GLY A 54 -14.29 -3.32 -3.60
C GLY A 54 -13.83 -4.70 -3.13
N LEU A 55 -12.62 -4.80 -2.59
CA LEU A 55 -11.99 -6.02 -2.14
C LEU A 55 -12.28 -6.30 -0.67
N VAL A 56 -12.28 -7.58 -0.30
CA VAL A 56 -12.31 -7.99 1.10
C VAL A 56 -10.91 -7.86 1.69
N VAL A 57 -10.81 -7.27 2.88
CA VAL A 57 -9.54 -7.17 3.61
C VAL A 57 -9.06 -8.57 4.02
N PRO A 58 -7.84 -8.98 3.63
CA PRO A 58 -7.27 -10.26 4.06
C PRO A 58 -7.09 -10.37 5.58
N GLU A 59 -7.09 -11.60 6.10
CA GLU A 59 -6.99 -11.86 7.55
C GLU A 59 -5.68 -11.31 8.15
N GLU A 60 -4.58 -11.37 7.40
CA GLU A 60 -3.29 -10.82 7.83
C GLU A 60 -3.27 -9.28 7.88
N CYS A 61 -4.18 -8.61 7.18
CA CYS A 61 -4.28 -7.14 7.15
C CYS A 61 -5.38 -6.61 8.09
N ILE A 62 -6.35 -7.42 8.50
CA ILE A 62 -7.52 -6.95 9.26
C ILE A 62 -7.16 -6.38 10.64
N HIS A 63 -6.03 -6.81 11.20
CA HIS A 63 -5.49 -6.33 12.47
C HIS A 63 -4.35 -5.31 12.31
N SER A 64 -3.97 -5.00 11.07
CA SER A 64 -2.96 -4.00 10.78
C SER A 64 -3.47 -2.58 11.09
N PRO A 65 -2.57 -1.64 11.40
CA PRO A 65 -2.91 -0.22 11.44
C PRO A 65 -3.62 0.20 10.15
N ARG A 66 -4.70 0.98 10.29
CA ARG A 66 -5.44 1.56 9.16
C ARG A 66 -5.28 3.07 9.18
N ASP A 67 -4.83 3.61 8.05
CA ASP A 67 -4.89 5.02 7.73
C ASP A 67 -6.23 5.33 7.03
N GLU A 68 -6.83 6.47 7.37
CA GLU A 68 -8.16 6.83 6.84
C GLU A 68 -8.15 7.20 5.35
N TYR A 69 -7.00 7.60 4.82
CA TYR A 69 -6.83 8.02 3.42
C TYR A 69 -6.16 6.94 2.57
N TYR A 70 -5.23 6.17 3.15
CA TYR A 70 -4.39 5.24 2.39
C TYR A 70 -4.72 3.77 2.62
N GLY A 71 -5.65 3.47 3.53
CA GLY A 71 -6.13 2.11 3.80
C GLY A 71 -5.29 1.37 4.83
N TYR A 72 -5.10 0.08 4.65
CA TYR A 72 -4.47 -0.78 5.66
C TYR A 72 -2.96 -0.87 5.42
N PHE A 73 -2.18 -0.85 6.49
CA PHE A 73 -0.78 -1.25 6.43
C PHE A 73 -0.67 -2.69 5.96
N ILE A 74 0.08 -2.93 4.88
CA ILE A 74 0.26 -4.27 4.30
C ILE A 74 1.62 -4.87 4.69
N PHE A 75 2.71 -4.12 4.54
CA PHE A 75 4.05 -4.53 4.95
C PHE A 75 5.02 -3.33 4.97
N SER A 76 6.23 -3.54 5.50
CA SER A 76 7.34 -2.60 5.36
C SER A 76 8.53 -3.21 4.62
N ILE A 77 9.32 -2.36 3.98
CA ILE A 77 10.61 -2.74 3.39
C ILE A 77 11.71 -1.78 3.84
N ILE A 78 12.94 -2.30 3.97
CA ILE A 78 14.13 -1.50 4.28
C ILE A 78 14.96 -1.38 3.01
N THR A 79 15.02 -0.19 2.41
CA THR A 79 15.79 0.07 1.20
C THR A 79 16.24 1.53 1.07
N GLN A 80 17.42 1.73 0.48
CA GLN A 80 17.92 3.04 0.04
C GLN A 80 17.51 3.39 -1.41
N LYS A 81 16.90 2.45 -2.13
CA LYS A 81 16.49 2.58 -3.55
C LYS A 81 14.99 2.25 -3.71
N PRO A 82 14.11 3.08 -3.14
CA PRO A 82 12.69 2.76 -2.99
C PRO A 82 11.95 2.50 -4.30
N GLU A 83 12.26 3.22 -5.37
CA GLU A 83 11.48 3.19 -6.62
C GLU A 83 11.23 1.77 -7.19
N ASN A 84 12.30 0.98 -7.35
CA ASN A 84 12.18 -0.36 -7.92
C ASN A 84 11.83 -1.41 -6.85
N ASP A 85 12.36 -1.24 -5.64
CA ASP A 85 12.19 -2.23 -4.57
C ASP A 85 10.75 -2.23 -4.04
N LEU A 86 10.14 -1.05 -3.90
CA LEU A 86 8.73 -0.90 -3.53
C LEU A 86 7.81 -1.51 -4.59
N LYS A 87 8.08 -1.24 -5.88
CA LYS A 87 7.30 -1.79 -6.98
C LYS A 87 7.34 -3.32 -6.97
N LEU A 88 8.54 -3.89 -6.94
CA LEU A 88 8.70 -5.34 -6.94
C LEU A 88 8.05 -5.99 -5.70
N ALA A 89 8.18 -5.36 -4.53
CA ALA A 89 7.56 -5.86 -3.31
C ALA A 89 6.04 -5.82 -3.39
N PHE A 90 5.46 -4.73 -3.90
CA PHE A 90 4.01 -4.59 -4.04
C PHE A 90 3.44 -5.56 -5.08
N GLU A 91 4.10 -5.74 -6.23
CA GLU A 91 3.72 -6.73 -7.23
C GLU A 91 3.70 -8.15 -6.63
N ASN A 92 4.76 -8.53 -5.91
CA ASN A 92 4.84 -9.86 -5.27
C ASN A 92 3.74 -10.06 -4.21
N TRP A 93 3.49 -9.05 -3.39
CA TRP A 93 2.41 -9.09 -2.40
C TRP A 93 1.04 -9.18 -3.07
N GLY A 94 0.80 -8.37 -4.11
CA GLY A 94 -0.45 -8.37 -4.87
C GLY A 94 -0.74 -9.74 -5.49
N MET A 95 0.29 -10.40 -6.04
CA MET A 95 0.18 -11.77 -6.54
C MET A 95 -0.25 -12.77 -5.47
N LEU A 96 0.28 -12.67 -4.26
CA LEU A 96 -0.02 -13.61 -3.19
C LEU A 96 -1.42 -13.39 -2.58
N TYR A 97 -1.83 -12.13 -2.40
CA TYR A 97 -2.94 -11.78 -1.52
C TYR A 97 -4.17 -11.21 -2.23
N LEU A 98 -4.02 -10.62 -3.42
CA LEU A 98 -5.16 -10.15 -4.21
C LEU A 98 -5.77 -11.24 -5.11
N GLY A 99 -5.36 -12.50 -4.91
CA GLY A 99 -6.02 -13.65 -5.52
C GLY A 99 -5.45 -14.08 -6.87
N ILE A 100 -4.12 -13.97 -7.07
CA ILE A 100 -3.49 -14.61 -8.23
C ILE A 100 -3.21 -16.07 -7.91
N ASN A 101 -4.22 -16.91 -8.12
CA ASN A 101 -4.00 -18.31 -8.38
C ASN A 101 -3.44 -18.46 -9.81
N VAL A 102 -2.12 -18.60 -9.98
CA VAL A 102 -1.56 -19.12 -11.25
C VAL A 102 -1.97 -20.59 -11.48
N TYR A 103 -2.66 -21.23 -10.53
CA TYR A 103 -3.22 -22.56 -10.71
C TYR A 103 -4.70 -22.66 -10.34
N SER A 104 -5.47 -23.12 -11.34
CA SER A 104 -6.83 -23.66 -11.30
C SER A 104 -8.02 -22.71 -11.54
N SER A 105 -8.10 -22.16 -12.75
CA SER A 105 -9.34 -22.29 -13.53
C SER A 105 -9.08 -22.14 -15.03
N SER A 106 -8.59 -23.21 -15.65
CA SER A 106 -9.09 -23.54 -16.99
C SER A 106 -10.38 -24.31 -16.82
N PRO A 107 -11.56 -23.74 -17.12
CA PRO A 107 -12.67 -24.56 -17.58
C PRO A 107 -12.35 -25.02 -19.01
N VAL A 108 -12.43 -26.32 -19.19
CA VAL A 108 -12.35 -27.05 -20.46
C VAL A 108 -13.07 -26.31 -21.60
N LYS A 109 -12.35 -26.10 -22.70
CA LYS A 109 -12.74 -26.54 -24.05
C LYS A 109 -11.51 -26.96 -24.84
#